data_AF-A0A2I1N9H8-F1
#
_entry.id   AF-A0A2I1N9H8-F1
#
_cell.length_a   1.000
_cell.length_b   1.000
_cell.length_c   1.000
_cell.angle_alpha   90.00
_cell.angle_beta   90.00
_cell.angle_gamma   90.00
#
_symmetry.space_group_name_H-M   'P 1'
#
loop_
_entity.id
_entity.type
_entity.pdbx_description
1 polymer ?
#
loop_
_entity_poly.entity_id
_entity_poly.type
_entity_poly.pdbx_seq_one_letter_code
_entity_poly.pdbx_strand_id
1 'polypeptide(L)'
;MAKIVKFFLFFFLSVFLWGGDFDKNFSNFDKNFDNSSKAVKEKFHKELKDIYLQTSIDKNKIDRINVLKRLVHSSKALKLNHKGYESELNLLGDSYESYQKINLAKFVPKDSKPDNEKVALKQDEKTKIIIEKPQNLNTQNDKNLNLKNENIKEKNTNNKKIITTKESKNYEVNKNIRLRLKSVDKIDTGIKLIFNRNISEDEVKKFALKSKEYRNVIDIKAVNNAKTSKILHHLSDEIRIAQYNPKTTRVVFTQKNSFNINLKYDEKSILIDIKNPSNSKNLTIPPVAKTSSSGKKTAQNKKEPFKIDKKQRIIVIDPGHGGKDSGAIGNGLKEKDLVLKISQFLGDELKNMGYKVLFTRNKDVFINLKDRTAFANKKNADMFISIHINAGPKTKSGSSLSGVETFFLSPARSERSKNAAALENKGDIEDMNHFSQETYLNFLNREKIIASNKVAIDIQKHMLNKVQGKYNVKDGGVREAPFWVLVGATMPAILVECGYISNKNDSKNLANRVYQKLIAEGIANGVDAYFLKNE
;
A
#
# COMPACT_ATOMS: atom_id res chain seq x y z
N MET A 1 -4.95 -40.53 -3.43
CA MET A 1 -4.37 -39.20 -3.76
C MET A 1 -5.38 -38.03 -3.80
N ALA A 2 -6.68 -38.23 -4.06
CA ALA A 2 -7.66 -37.14 -4.13
C ALA A 2 -8.09 -36.49 -2.79
N LYS A 3 -7.91 -37.16 -1.63
CA LYS A 3 -8.27 -36.60 -0.31
C LYS A 3 -7.23 -35.61 0.23
N ILE A 4 -5.96 -35.74 -0.15
CA ILE A 4 -4.89 -34.81 0.25
C ILE A 4 -5.03 -33.49 -0.51
N VAL A 5 -5.36 -33.53 -1.80
CA VAL A 5 -5.50 -32.32 -2.65
C VAL A 5 -6.65 -31.39 -2.22
N LYS A 6 -7.73 -31.91 -1.61
CA LYS A 6 -8.84 -31.08 -1.10
C LYS A 6 -8.51 -30.31 0.18
N PHE A 7 -7.51 -30.73 0.95
CA PHE A 7 -7.07 -30.02 2.16
C PHE A 7 -6.06 -28.89 1.86
N PHE A 8 -5.36 -28.98 0.72
CA PHE A 8 -4.35 -28.01 0.28
C PHE A 8 -4.92 -26.67 -0.23
N LEU A 9 -6.24 -26.58 -0.46
CA LEU A 9 -6.88 -25.33 -0.89
C LEU A 9 -7.17 -24.36 0.27
N PHE A 10 -7.00 -24.82 1.52
CA PHE A 10 -7.42 -24.09 2.73
C PHE A 10 -6.31 -23.26 3.40
N PHE A 11 -5.14 -23.14 2.77
CA PHE A 11 -4.00 -22.47 3.40
C PHE A 11 -4.10 -20.93 3.37
N PHE A 12 -4.83 -20.31 2.43
CA PHE A 12 -4.81 -18.84 2.30
C PHE A 12 -6.14 -18.13 1.99
N LEU A 13 -7.28 -18.83 1.87
CA LEU A 13 -8.57 -18.12 1.80
C LEU A 13 -8.97 -17.45 3.13
N SER A 14 -8.42 -17.93 4.26
CA SER A 14 -8.74 -17.46 5.60
C SER A 14 -8.00 -16.19 6.02
N VAL A 15 -6.76 -15.99 5.54
CA VAL A 15 -5.96 -14.79 5.90
C VAL A 15 -6.53 -13.52 5.26
N PHE A 16 -7.06 -13.63 4.04
CA PHE A 16 -7.60 -12.49 3.30
C PHE A 16 -8.97 -12.00 3.79
N LEU A 17 -9.75 -12.86 4.45
CA LEU A 17 -11.11 -12.53 4.86
C LEU A 17 -11.22 -12.29 6.37
N TRP A 18 -10.41 -12.96 7.20
CA TRP A 18 -10.59 -13.00 8.66
C TRP A 18 -9.22 -12.99 9.37
N GLY A 19 -8.50 -11.85 9.38
CA GLY A 19 -7.31 -11.58 10.21
C GLY A 19 -6.60 -12.79 10.83
N GLY A 20 -6.02 -13.65 9.97
CA GLY A 20 -5.64 -15.01 10.35
C GLY A 20 -4.40 -15.10 11.25
N ASP A 21 -4.40 -16.10 12.12
CA ASP A 21 -3.33 -16.47 13.06
C ASP A 21 -2.09 -17.02 12.31
N PHE A 22 -1.00 -16.24 12.25
CA PHE A 22 0.24 -16.62 11.57
C PHE A 22 0.83 -17.93 12.09
N ASP A 23 0.64 -18.24 13.38
CA ASP A 23 1.18 -19.44 14.01
C ASP A 23 0.57 -20.71 13.43
N LYS A 24 -0.72 -20.69 13.08
CA LYS A 24 -1.40 -21.83 12.43
C LYS A 24 -0.86 -22.07 11.03
N ASN A 25 -0.61 -21.01 10.27
CA ASN A 25 -0.08 -21.12 8.92
C ASN A 25 1.36 -21.62 8.92
N PHE A 26 2.20 -21.10 9.81
CA PHE A 26 3.57 -21.55 9.98
C PHE A 26 3.66 -23.00 10.44
N SER A 27 2.80 -23.43 11.38
CA SER A 27 2.71 -24.83 11.80
C SER A 27 2.36 -25.77 10.65
N ASN A 28 1.45 -25.36 9.76
CA ASN A 28 1.07 -26.17 8.61
C ASN A 28 2.16 -26.19 7.52
N PHE A 29 2.92 -25.11 7.33
CA PHE A 29 4.14 -25.17 6.51
C PHE A 29 5.15 -26.18 7.10
N ASP A 30 5.47 -26.06 8.39
CA ASP A 30 6.50 -26.88 9.06
C ASP A 30 6.14 -28.38 9.02
N LYS A 31 4.85 -28.72 9.11
CA LYS A 31 4.37 -30.12 9.05
C LYS A 31 4.42 -30.72 7.65
N ASN A 32 4.18 -29.94 6.60
CA ASN A 32 3.88 -30.47 5.27
C ASN A 32 4.97 -30.21 4.23
N PHE A 33 5.83 -29.20 4.42
CA PHE A 33 6.76 -28.76 3.39
C PHE A 33 7.76 -29.86 2.98
N ASP A 34 8.49 -30.42 3.95
CA ASP A 34 9.60 -31.34 3.69
C ASP A 34 9.19 -32.60 2.91
N ASN A 35 8.02 -33.16 3.26
CA ASN A 35 7.49 -34.40 2.69
C ASN A 35 6.67 -34.18 1.41
N SER A 36 6.57 -32.93 0.91
CA SER A 36 5.78 -32.61 -0.28
C SER A 36 6.58 -32.72 -1.59
N SER A 37 5.85 -32.83 -2.71
CA SER A 37 6.46 -32.86 -4.05
C SER A 37 7.09 -31.51 -4.40
N LYS A 38 8.02 -31.49 -5.37
CA LYS A 38 8.71 -30.26 -5.80
C LYS A 38 7.74 -29.13 -6.18
N ALA A 39 6.70 -29.43 -6.96
CA ALA A 39 5.69 -28.44 -7.36
C ALA A 39 4.92 -27.85 -6.15
N VAL A 40 4.67 -28.66 -5.12
CA VAL A 40 4.03 -28.20 -3.88
C VAL A 40 4.99 -27.37 -3.04
N LYS A 41 6.27 -27.73 -2.97
CA LYS A 41 7.32 -26.92 -2.32
C LYS A 41 7.45 -25.55 -2.98
N GLU A 42 7.42 -25.47 -4.31
CA GLU A 42 7.44 -24.21 -5.06
C GLU A 42 6.22 -23.33 -4.73
N LYS A 43 5.04 -23.95 -4.58
CA LYS A 43 3.82 -23.23 -4.17
C LYS A 43 3.94 -22.67 -2.75
N PHE A 44 4.37 -23.49 -1.77
CA PHE A 44 4.63 -23.04 -0.41
C PHE A 44 5.67 -21.92 -0.36
N HIS A 45 6.73 -22.03 -1.15
CA HIS A 45 7.78 -21.01 -1.22
C HIS A 45 7.25 -19.69 -1.79
N LYS A 46 6.39 -19.74 -2.81
CA LYS A 46 5.69 -18.55 -3.34
C LYS A 46 4.78 -17.93 -2.29
N GLU A 47 3.99 -18.74 -1.59
CA GLU A 47 3.08 -18.26 -0.53
C GLU A 47 3.87 -17.62 0.63
N LEU A 48 5.01 -18.19 1.05
CA LEU A 48 5.89 -17.57 2.03
C LEU A 48 6.44 -16.22 1.58
N LYS A 49 6.72 -16.03 0.28
CA LYS A 49 7.13 -14.73 -0.27
C LYS A 49 6.03 -13.69 -0.14
N ASP A 50 4.77 -14.08 -0.36
CA ASP A 50 3.62 -13.19 -0.19
C ASP A 50 3.40 -12.83 1.29
N ILE A 51 3.60 -13.78 2.21
CA ILE A 51 3.52 -13.52 3.66
C ILE A 51 4.66 -12.62 4.13
N TYR A 52 5.87 -12.84 3.64
CA TYR A 52 7.04 -12.03 3.97
C TYR A 52 6.77 -10.55 3.65
N LEU A 53 6.19 -10.29 2.48
CA LEU A 53 5.70 -8.96 2.09
C LEU A 53 4.73 -8.36 3.13
N GLN A 54 3.77 -9.15 3.61
CA GLN A 54 2.80 -8.70 4.61
C GLN A 54 3.44 -8.38 5.97
N THR A 55 4.32 -9.26 6.48
CA THR A 55 4.97 -9.06 7.79
C THR A 55 5.90 -7.85 7.82
N SER A 56 6.47 -7.48 6.67
CA SER A 56 7.23 -6.25 6.51
C SER A 56 6.37 -4.99 6.58
N ILE A 57 5.12 -5.05 6.10
CA ILE A 57 4.14 -3.96 6.16
C ILE A 57 3.67 -3.72 7.60
N ASP A 58 3.39 -4.80 8.34
CA ASP A 58 2.82 -4.73 9.68
C ASP A 58 3.85 -4.40 10.78
N LYS A 59 5.14 -4.34 10.43
CA LYS A 59 6.29 -4.11 11.33
C LYS A 59 6.35 -5.08 12.52
N ASN A 60 5.74 -6.26 12.39
CA ASN A 60 5.84 -7.30 13.40
C ASN A 60 7.19 -8.03 13.22
N LYS A 61 8.16 -7.67 14.06
CA LYS A 61 9.51 -8.25 14.03
C LYS A 61 9.48 -9.78 14.21
N ILE A 62 8.59 -10.31 15.04
CA ILE A 62 8.51 -11.74 15.37
C ILE A 62 8.00 -12.53 14.16
N ASP A 63 6.91 -12.08 13.54
CA ASP A 63 6.35 -12.74 12.36
C ASP A 63 7.34 -12.71 11.20
N ARG A 64 8.03 -11.58 11.01
CA ARG A 64 9.06 -11.44 9.97
C ARG A 64 10.22 -12.42 10.14
N ILE A 65 10.73 -12.57 11.37
CA ILE A 65 11.74 -13.57 11.71
C ILE A 65 11.22 -14.98 11.38
N ASN A 66 9.98 -15.30 11.76
CA ASN A 66 9.37 -16.60 11.51
C ASN A 66 9.21 -16.92 10.02
N VAL A 67 8.85 -15.93 9.19
CA VAL A 67 8.77 -16.13 7.73
C VAL A 67 10.16 -16.29 7.13
N LEU A 68 11.13 -15.44 7.51
CA LEU A 68 12.50 -15.48 6.99
C LEU A 68 13.16 -16.84 7.23
N LYS A 69 12.99 -17.43 8.41
CA LYS A 69 13.47 -18.79 8.72
C LYS A 69 12.96 -19.83 7.72
N ARG A 70 11.66 -19.76 7.40
CA ARG A 70 10.97 -20.68 6.46
C ARG A 70 11.32 -20.40 5.00
N LEU A 71 11.60 -19.14 4.65
CA LEU A 71 12.10 -18.76 3.33
C LEU A 71 13.54 -19.26 3.11
N VAL A 72 14.43 -19.14 4.10
CA VAL A 72 15.77 -19.74 4.03
C VAL A 72 15.65 -21.26 3.87
N HIS A 73 14.79 -21.90 4.68
CA HIS A 73 14.55 -23.34 4.62
C HIS A 73 14.07 -23.81 3.24
N SER A 74 13.00 -23.19 2.74
CA SER A 74 12.40 -23.56 1.46
C SER A 74 13.30 -23.25 0.26
N SER A 75 14.04 -22.13 0.29
CA SER A 75 15.05 -21.83 -0.73
C SER A 75 16.15 -22.89 -0.77
N LYS A 76 16.70 -23.30 0.38
CA LYS A 76 17.70 -24.37 0.46
C LYS A 76 17.16 -25.69 -0.13
N ALA A 77 15.95 -26.08 0.24
CA ALA A 77 15.31 -27.31 -0.26
C ALA A 77 15.03 -27.29 -1.77
N LEU A 78 14.74 -26.12 -2.35
CA LEU A 78 14.48 -25.92 -3.78
C LEU A 78 15.74 -25.61 -4.59
N LYS A 79 16.92 -25.56 -3.97
CA LYS A 79 18.18 -25.09 -4.59
C LYS A 79 18.08 -23.68 -5.16
N LEU A 80 17.29 -22.82 -4.53
CA LEU A 80 17.20 -21.39 -4.82
C LEU A 80 18.17 -20.61 -3.93
N ASN A 81 18.53 -19.39 -4.35
CA ASN A 81 19.36 -18.52 -3.52
C ASN A 81 18.64 -18.16 -2.21
N HIS A 82 19.32 -18.36 -1.07
CA HIS A 82 18.82 -18.08 0.28
C HIS A 82 19.62 -17.01 1.02
N LYS A 83 20.77 -16.59 0.50
CA LYS A 83 21.73 -15.73 1.23
C LYS A 83 21.14 -14.38 1.64
N GLY A 84 20.24 -13.83 0.81
CA GLY A 84 19.53 -12.59 1.12
C GLY A 84 18.64 -12.70 2.35
N TYR A 85 17.85 -13.78 2.45
CA TYR A 85 16.97 -14.03 3.61
C TYR A 85 17.78 -14.30 4.88
N GLU A 86 18.89 -15.03 4.76
CA GLU A 86 19.78 -15.36 5.87
C GLU A 86 20.51 -14.11 6.40
N SER A 87 20.96 -13.23 5.51
CA SER A 87 21.58 -11.94 5.90
C SER A 87 20.60 -11.05 6.66
N GLU A 88 19.35 -10.97 6.21
CA GLU A 88 18.32 -10.18 6.89
C GLU A 88 17.93 -10.78 8.25
N LEU A 89 17.81 -12.10 8.33
CA LEU A 89 17.55 -12.81 9.58
C LEU A 89 18.64 -12.48 10.62
N ASN A 90 19.91 -12.50 10.20
CA ASN A 90 21.06 -12.12 11.02
C ASN A 90 20.98 -10.65 11.48
N LEU A 91 20.61 -9.72 10.59
CA LEU A 91 20.40 -8.31 10.94
C LEU A 91 19.29 -8.09 11.97
N LEU A 92 18.27 -8.96 11.97
CA LEU A 92 17.18 -8.93 12.95
C LEU A 92 17.57 -9.57 14.31
N GLY A 93 18.79 -10.10 14.42
CA GLY A 93 19.34 -10.71 15.63
C GLY A 93 18.96 -12.18 15.79
N ASP A 94 18.68 -12.88 14.69
CA ASP A 94 18.34 -14.30 14.68
C ASP A 94 19.14 -15.02 13.57
N SER A 95 19.12 -16.35 13.52
CA SER A 95 19.86 -17.12 12.51
C SER A 95 19.05 -18.29 11.98
N TYR A 96 19.46 -18.84 10.85
CA TYR A 96 18.80 -20.05 10.33
C TYR A 96 19.09 -21.27 11.21
N GLU A 97 20.24 -21.29 11.88
CA GLU A 97 20.63 -22.33 12.84
C GLU A 97 19.69 -22.41 14.05
N SER A 98 19.05 -21.29 14.42
CA SER A 98 18.04 -21.27 15.47
C SER A 98 16.68 -21.83 15.04
N TYR A 99 16.47 -22.01 13.72
CA TYR A 99 15.32 -22.70 13.16
C TYR A 99 15.52 -24.21 13.32
N GLN A 100 15.46 -24.66 14.56
CA GLN A 100 15.34 -26.07 14.87
C GLN A 100 13.95 -26.51 14.42
N LYS A 101 13.87 -27.56 13.60
CA LYS A 101 12.61 -28.29 13.36
C LYS A 101 12.00 -28.52 14.73
N ILE A 102 10.87 -27.86 15.03
CA ILE A 102 10.15 -28.09 16.28
C ILE A 102 9.94 -29.60 16.35
N ASN A 103 10.63 -30.22 17.29
CA ASN A 103 10.56 -31.64 17.52
C ASN A 103 9.15 -31.89 18.05
N LEU A 104 8.27 -32.43 17.18
CA LEU A 104 6.86 -32.72 17.47
C LEU A 104 6.66 -33.74 18.62
N ALA A 105 7.73 -34.18 19.28
CA ALA A 105 7.71 -35.12 20.40
C ALA A 105 7.57 -34.48 21.81
N LYS A 106 7.51 -33.15 21.95
CA LYS A 106 7.42 -32.48 23.28
C LYS A 106 6.07 -31.85 23.65
N PHE A 107 5.01 -32.11 22.89
CA PHE A 107 3.63 -31.80 23.29
C PHE A 107 2.82 -33.11 23.37
N VAL A 108 3.06 -33.89 24.42
CA VAL A 108 2.08 -34.85 24.93
C VAL A 108 1.35 -34.15 26.07
N PRO A 109 0.01 -34.02 26.05
CA PRO A 109 -0.75 -33.50 27.18
C PRO A 109 -0.47 -34.33 28.43
N LYS A 110 -0.24 -33.66 29.58
CA LYS A 110 -0.40 -34.28 30.90
C LYS A 110 -1.83 -34.80 31.00
N ASP A 111 -1.99 -36.12 30.91
CA ASP A 111 -2.69 -36.95 31.90
C ASP A 111 -2.68 -38.41 31.44
N SER A 112 -1.64 -39.13 31.87
CA SER A 112 -1.63 -40.58 32.14
C SER A 112 -0.22 -40.96 32.58
N LYS A 113 -0.06 -41.22 33.88
CA LYS A 113 1.11 -41.89 34.46
C LYS A 113 0.83 -43.42 34.48
N PRO A 114 1.81 -44.30 34.72
CA PRO A 114 3.02 -44.52 33.93
C PRO A 114 3.28 -46.04 33.75
N ASP A 115 3.59 -46.51 32.55
CA ASP A 115 4.19 -47.85 32.40
C ASP A 115 5.69 -47.69 32.16
N ASN A 116 6.49 -48.02 33.18
CA ASN A 116 7.95 -48.15 33.07
C ASN A 116 8.32 -49.63 32.99
N GLU A 117 9.01 -49.98 31.91
CA GLU A 117 9.69 -51.25 31.73
C GLU A 117 10.97 -51.32 32.57
N LYS A 118 11.34 -52.55 32.93
CA LYS A 118 12.38 -52.96 33.88
C LYS A 118 13.79 -52.48 33.53
N VAL A 119 14.54 -52.01 34.53
CA VAL A 119 15.98 -52.31 34.72
C VAL A 119 16.23 -52.59 36.21
N ALA A 120 17.00 -53.65 36.48
CA ALA A 120 17.15 -54.37 37.74
C ALA A 120 17.88 -53.62 38.87
N LEU A 121 17.54 -53.95 40.14
CA LEU A 121 18.45 -54.49 41.17
C LEU A 121 17.73 -54.66 42.55
N LYS A 122 17.71 -55.93 43.01
CA LYS A 122 17.76 -56.47 44.39
C LYS A 122 16.86 -55.95 45.56
N GLN A 123 16.21 -56.96 46.17
CA GLN A 123 16.00 -57.25 47.61
C GLN A 123 14.72 -56.79 48.36
N ASP A 124 13.98 -57.83 48.77
CA ASP A 124 13.43 -58.16 50.11
C ASP A 124 12.09 -57.58 50.64
N GLU A 125 11.15 -58.53 50.81
CA GLU A 125 10.16 -58.80 51.89
C GLU A 125 8.98 -57.85 52.28
N LYS A 126 7.77 -58.48 52.27
CA LYS A 126 6.58 -58.38 53.19
C LYS A 126 5.86 -57.01 53.26
N THR A 127 4.52 -56.85 53.24
CA THR A 127 3.45 -57.50 54.02
C THR A 127 2.05 -57.02 53.53
N LYS A 128 0.98 -57.80 53.84
CA LYS A 128 -0.46 -57.56 53.61
C LYS A 128 -1.07 -56.37 54.41
N ILE A 129 -2.23 -55.85 53.99
CA ILE A 129 -3.56 -55.81 54.70
C ILE A 129 -4.51 -54.74 54.05
N ILE A 130 -5.64 -55.10 53.41
CA ILE A 130 -7.10 -55.10 53.76
C ILE A 130 -7.78 -53.76 54.22
N ILE A 131 -8.93 -53.41 53.58
CA ILE A 131 -10.26 -53.00 54.13
C ILE A 131 -10.94 -51.71 53.55
N GLU A 132 -12.19 -51.92 53.08
CA GLU A 132 -13.42 -51.09 52.99
C GLU A 132 -13.78 -50.09 51.85
N LYS A 133 -14.86 -50.49 51.16
CA LYS A 133 -15.97 -49.75 50.51
C LYS A 133 -16.84 -49.01 51.57
N PRO A 134 -17.78 -48.07 51.29
CA PRO A 134 -18.80 -48.23 50.23
C PRO A 134 -19.45 -46.97 49.58
N GLN A 135 -20.14 -47.23 48.45
CA GLN A 135 -21.50 -46.77 48.04
C GLN A 135 -21.82 -45.27 47.88
N ASN A 136 -22.75 -44.79 47.05
CA ASN A 136 -23.51 -45.23 45.86
C ASN A 136 -24.45 -44.05 45.50
N LEU A 137 -25.14 -44.17 44.35
CA LEU A 137 -26.37 -43.50 43.87
C LEU A 137 -26.24 -42.57 42.64
N ASN A 138 -26.34 -43.18 41.45
CA ASN A 138 -27.55 -43.24 40.57
C ASN A 138 -28.51 -42.02 40.59
N THR A 139 -29.12 -41.56 39.49
CA THR A 139 -29.59 -42.27 38.27
C THR A 139 -30.18 -41.27 37.24
N GLN A 140 -29.99 -41.56 35.93
CA GLN A 140 -30.97 -41.63 34.81
C GLN A 140 -31.96 -40.46 34.55
N ASN A 141 -32.53 -40.17 33.36
CA ASN A 141 -32.72 -40.74 32.00
C ASN A 141 -33.28 -39.54 31.17
N ASP A 142 -33.09 -39.28 29.86
CA ASP A 142 -33.26 -40.02 28.60
C ASP A 142 -34.42 -39.41 27.74
N LYS A 143 -34.13 -39.18 26.44
CA LYS A 143 -35.03 -39.14 25.23
C LYS A 143 -35.95 -37.94 24.84
N ASN A 144 -35.55 -37.32 23.71
CA ASN A 144 -36.20 -37.21 22.37
C ASN A 144 -37.64 -36.68 22.10
N LEU A 145 -37.74 -36.05 20.89
CA LEU A 145 -38.87 -35.73 19.97
C LEU A 145 -39.25 -34.22 19.90
N ASN A 146 -39.08 -33.42 18.83
CA ASN A 146 -39.33 -33.44 17.37
C ASN A 146 -40.69 -32.85 16.94
N LEU A 147 -40.64 -31.86 16.00
CA LEU A 147 -41.71 -31.31 15.11
C LEU A 147 -42.83 -30.47 15.81
N LYS A 148 -43.48 -29.42 15.25
CA LYS A 148 -43.66 -28.89 13.89
C LYS A 148 -44.32 -27.48 13.98
N ASN A 149 -44.23 -26.74 12.87
CA ASN A 149 -44.84 -25.43 12.55
C ASN A 149 -46.34 -25.28 12.86
N GLU A 150 -46.81 -24.04 13.07
CA GLU A 150 -47.78 -23.37 12.17
C GLU A 150 -48.02 -21.87 12.49
N ASN A 151 -48.40 -21.15 11.43
CA ASN A 151 -48.63 -19.71 11.29
C ASN A 151 -50.04 -19.29 11.76
N ILE A 152 -50.30 -17.97 11.92
CA ILE A 152 -51.30 -17.15 11.18
C ILE A 152 -51.89 -15.95 11.99
N LYS A 153 -51.72 -14.75 11.39
CA LYS A 153 -52.55 -13.51 11.27
C LYS A 153 -52.78 -12.49 12.41
N GLU A 154 -52.23 -11.30 12.11
CA GLU A 154 -52.87 -9.97 11.96
C GLU A 154 -53.74 -9.37 13.07
N LYS A 155 -53.33 -8.18 13.53
CA LYS A 155 -54.19 -6.98 13.52
C LYS A 155 -53.36 -5.69 13.52
N ASN A 156 -53.63 -4.85 12.53
CA ASN A 156 -53.13 -3.48 12.39
C ASN A 156 -53.59 -2.59 13.56
N THR A 157 -52.74 -1.65 13.98
CA THR A 157 -53.14 -0.24 14.16
C THR A 157 -51.90 0.66 14.24
N ASN A 158 -51.98 1.76 13.49
CA ASN A 158 -50.96 2.78 13.34
C ASN A 158 -50.60 3.47 14.66
N ASN A 159 -49.31 3.58 14.96
CA ASN A 159 -48.79 4.80 15.58
C ASN A 159 -47.34 5.05 15.14
N LYS A 160 -47.20 6.06 14.29
CA LYS A 160 -45.96 6.49 13.64
C LYS A 160 -45.15 7.29 14.65
N LYS A 161 -44.28 6.62 15.42
CA LYS A 161 -43.19 7.26 16.17
C LYS A 161 -41.92 7.09 15.36
N ILE A 162 -41.49 8.15 14.67
CA ILE A 162 -40.21 8.20 13.96
C ILE A 162 -39.11 8.18 15.02
N ILE A 163 -38.65 6.98 15.37
CA ILE A 163 -37.42 6.77 16.12
C ILE A 163 -36.31 6.68 15.08
N THR A 164 -35.51 7.74 15.00
CA THR A 164 -34.24 7.72 14.29
C THR A 164 -33.21 6.98 15.16
N THR A 165 -33.15 5.67 15.02
CA THR A 165 -32.05 4.87 15.60
C THR A 165 -30.79 5.14 14.79
N LYS A 166 -29.85 5.92 15.36
CA LYS A 166 -28.44 5.87 14.96
C LYS A 166 -27.92 4.48 15.31
N GLU A 167 -27.77 3.62 14.33
CA GLU A 167 -26.99 2.38 14.47
C GLU A 167 -25.54 2.74 14.78
N SER A 168 -25.20 2.73 16.07
CA SER A 168 -23.82 2.67 16.52
C SER A 168 -23.39 1.21 16.44
N LYS A 169 -22.52 0.90 15.46
CA LYS A 169 -21.85 -0.40 15.41
C LYS A 169 -20.99 -0.53 16.68
N ASN A 170 -21.41 -1.35 17.63
CA ASN A 170 -20.65 -1.63 18.84
C ASN A 170 -19.50 -2.58 18.49
N TYR A 171 -18.33 -2.02 18.22
CA TYR A 171 -17.10 -2.79 18.08
C TYR A 171 -16.54 -3.09 19.47
N GLU A 172 -16.13 -4.33 19.74
CA GLU A 172 -15.44 -4.66 20.99
C GLU A 172 -14.13 -3.87 21.12
N VAL A 173 -13.98 -3.12 22.22
CA VAL A 173 -12.80 -2.30 22.49
C VAL A 173 -11.94 -2.99 23.54
N ASN A 174 -10.80 -3.55 23.12
CA ASN A 174 -9.82 -4.11 24.04
C ASN A 174 -9.02 -2.99 24.74
N LYS A 175 -9.52 -2.51 25.89
CA LYS A 175 -8.90 -1.43 26.68
C LYS A 175 -7.56 -1.84 27.34
N ASN A 176 -7.21 -3.13 27.37
CA ASN A 176 -5.92 -3.61 27.90
C ASN A 176 -4.75 -3.22 26.98
N ILE A 177 -5.02 -2.95 25.70
CA ILE A 177 -4.02 -2.43 24.77
C ILE A 177 -4.03 -0.89 24.86
N ARG A 178 -2.87 -0.28 25.12
CA ARG A 178 -2.75 1.19 25.14
C ARG A 178 -3.05 1.78 23.76
N LEU A 179 -3.97 2.74 23.71
CA LEU A 179 -4.32 3.45 22.48
C LEU A 179 -3.16 4.34 22.03
N ARG A 180 -2.81 4.27 20.75
CA ARG A 180 -1.72 5.03 20.14
C ARG A 180 -2.19 5.63 18.83
N LEU A 181 -2.05 6.94 18.67
CA LEU A 181 -2.24 7.62 17.40
C LEU A 181 -1.07 7.24 16.49
N LYS A 182 -1.35 6.54 15.39
CA LYS A 182 -0.35 5.99 14.46
C LYS A 182 -0.05 6.95 13.31
N SER A 183 -1.08 7.57 12.76
CA SER A 183 -0.97 8.53 11.67
C SER A 183 -2.11 9.52 11.67
N VAL A 184 -1.91 10.60 10.91
CA VAL A 184 -2.89 11.64 10.67
C VAL A 184 -2.88 11.92 9.18
N ASP A 185 -4.02 11.69 8.54
CA ASP A 185 -4.20 11.94 7.11
C ASP A 185 -5.02 13.22 6.91
N LYS A 186 -4.62 14.03 5.93
CA LYS A 186 -5.43 15.16 5.48
C LYS A 186 -6.48 14.66 4.50
N ILE A 187 -7.71 15.10 4.69
CA ILE A 187 -8.84 14.83 3.79
C ILE A 187 -9.48 16.15 3.40
N ASP A 188 -10.24 16.20 2.31
CA ASP A 188 -10.78 17.47 1.80
C ASP A 188 -11.62 18.21 2.84
N THR A 189 -12.37 17.48 3.67
CA THR A 189 -13.25 18.03 4.70
C THR A 189 -12.56 18.29 6.04
N GLY A 190 -11.28 17.92 6.23
CA GLY A 190 -10.58 18.05 7.51
C GLY A 190 -9.43 17.05 7.68
N ILE A 191 -9.45 16.24 8.73
CA ILE A 191 -8.39 15.25 8.99
C ILE A 191 -8.96 13.90 9.44
N LYS A 192 -8.23 12.82 9.18
CA LYS A 192 -8.49 11.47 9.69
C LYS A 192 -7.37 11.05 10.65
N LEU A 193 -7.72 10.75 11.88
CA LEU A 193 -6.82 10.19 12.91
C LEU A 193 -6.90 8.67 12.86
N ILE A 194 -5.76 7.98 12.84
CA ILE A 194 -5.70 6.51 12.76
C ILE A 194 -4.97 5.94 13.98
N PHE A 195 -5.55 4.92 14.60
CA PHE A 195 -5.11 4.32 15.86
C PHE A 195 -4.71 2.84 15.70
N ASN A 196 -3.99 2.30 16.69
CA ASN A 196 -3.57 0.90 16.71
C ASN A 196 -4.67 -0.10 17.08
N ARG A 197 -5.76 0.37 17.70
CA ARG A 197 -6.93 -0.44 18.08
C ARG A 197 -8.20 0.39 17.95
N ASN A 198 -9.35 -0.28 18.10
CA ASN A 198 -10.64 0.38 18.05
C ASN A 198 -10.70 1.47 19.13
N ILE A 199 -11.26 2.63 18.76
CA ILE A 199 -11.39 3.79 19.63
C ILE A 199 -12.83 3.93 20.11
N SER A 200 -13.01 4.17 21.40
CA SER A 200 -14.33 4.42 21.99
C SER A 200 -14.57 5.92 22.17
N GLU A 201 -15.82 6.37 22.09
CA GLU A 201 -16.18 7.78 22.31
C GLU A 201 -15.80 8.26 23.72
N ASP A 202 -15.81 7.38 24.72
CA ASP A 202 -15.40 7.68 26.12
C ASP A 202 -13.88 7.98 26.29
N GLU A 203 -13.10 7.72 25.23
CA GLU A 203 -11.68 8.04 25.15
C GLU A 203 -11.41 9.41 24.51
N VAL A 204 -12.46 10.14 24.13
CA VAL A 204 -12.38 11.42 23.42
C VAL A 204 -13.17 12.51 24.15
N LYS A 205 -12.53 13.65 24.39
CA LYS A 205 -13.16 14.85 24.96
C LYS A 205 -13.00 16.02 23.99
N LYS A 206 -14.12 16.59 23.55
CA LYS A 206 -14.14 17.78 22.69
C LYS A 206 -14.62 19.00 23.49
N PHE A 207 -13.97 20.13 23.31
CA PHE A 207 -14.39 21.43 23.85
C PHE A 207 -13.91 22.58 22.95
N ALA A 208 -14.48 23.76 23.12
CA ALA A 208 -14.06 24.96 22.40
C ALA A 208 -13.52 26.00 23.38
N LEU A 209 -12.53 26.78 22.94
CA LEU A 209 -11.97 27.91 23.67
C LEU A 209 -12.09 29.16 22.81
N LYS A 210 -12.58 30.25 23.40
CA LYS A 210 -12.62 31.57 22.75
C LYS A 210 -11.66 32.51 23.47
N SER A 211 -10.71 33.06 22.72
CA SER A 211 -9.81 34.15 23.16
C SER A 211 -9.65 35.12 21.98
N LYS A 212 -8.42 35.43 21.53
CA LYS A 212 -8.14 36.21 20.32
C LYS A 212 -8.54 35.48 19.02
N GLU A 213 -8.49 34.15 19.02
CA GLU A 213 -8.90 33.27 17.91
C GLU A 213 -9.81 32.17 18.45
N TYR A 214 -10.65 31.60 17.58
CA TYR A 214 -11.55 30.48 17.92
C TYR A 214 -10.79 29.16 17.83
N ARG A 215 -10.80 28.38 18.92
CA ARG A 215 -10.10 27.08 18.99
C ARG A 215 -11.04 25.94 19.32
N ASN A 216 -11.13 24.95 18.43
CA ASN A 216 -11.77 23.67 18.72
C ASN A 216 -10.68 22.68 19.17
N VAL A 217 -10.81 22.15 20.39
CA VAL A 217 -9.84 21.26 21.02
C VAL A 217 -10.44 19.86 21.20
N ILE A 218 -9.66 18.84 20.84
CA ILE A 218 -9.99 17.43 21.03
C ILE A 218 -8.87 16.77 21.81
N ASP A 219 -9.18 16.29 23.01
CA ASP A 219 -8.30 15.48 23.84
C ASP A 219 -8.65 14.00 23.67
N ILE A 220 -7.67 13.19 23.35
CA ILE A 220 -7.82 11.75 23.11
C ILE A 220 -6.91 11.02 24.08
N LYS A 221 -7.42 10.02 24.82
CA LYS A 221 -6.66 9.17 25.76
C LYS A 221 -5.70 8.22 25.02
N ALA A 222 -4.80 8.77 24.22
CA ALA A 222 -3.84 8.06 23.38
C ALA A 222 -2.43 8.64 23.53
N VAL A 223 -1.43 7.79 23.29
CA VAL A 223 -0.05 8.22 23.07
C VAL A 223 0.12 8.65 21.62
N ASN A 224 0.72 9.82 21.39
CA ASN A 224 1.01 10.34 20.07
C ASN A 224 2.27 9.67 19.52
N ASN A 225 2.08 8.67 18.68
CA ASN A 225 3.15 8.04 17.91
C ASN A 225 3.21 8.60 16.47
N ALA A 226 2.33 9.54 16.10
CA ALA A 226 2.38 10.27 14.84
C ALA A 226 3.34 11.46 15.01
N LYS A 227 4.41 11.52 14.20
CA LYS A 227 5.42 12.61 14.24
C LYS A 227 4.88 13.92 13.65
N THR A 228 3.69 14.35 14.04
CA THR A 228 2.96 15.48 13.42
C THR A 228 2.66 16.53 14.48
N SER A 229 3.13 17.77 14.29
CA SER A 229 2.95 18.88 15.24
C SER A 229 2.05 20.01 14.71
N LYS A 230 2.11 20.30 13.41
CA LYS A 230 1.31 21.33 12.72
C LYS A 230 0.92 20.86 11.32
N ILE A 231 -0.34 21.06 10.93
CA ILE A 231 -0.91 20.71 9.63
C ILE A 231 -1.53 21.97 9.03
N LEU A 232 -1.17 22.29 7.78
CA LEU A 232 -1.80 23.33 6.99
C LEU A 232 -3.02 22.76 6.27
N HIS A 233 -4.20 23.32 6.55
CA HIS A 233 -5.46 22.90 5.98
C HIS A 233 -6.18 24.08 5.34
N HIS A 234 -6.77 23.91 4.15
CA HIS A 234 -7.44 25.03 3.47
C HIS A 234 -8.72 25.49 4.19
N LEU A 235 -9.26 24.63 5.06
CA LEU A 235 -10.41 24.91 5.94
C LEU A 235 -10.02 25.27 7.37
N SER A 236 -8.74 25.49 7.72
CA SER A 236 -8.36 25.94 9.08
C SER A 236 -7.07 26.73 9.01
N ASP A 237 -7.00 27.87 9.70
CA ASP A 237 -5.76 28.67 9.76
C ASP A 237 -4.60 27.84 10.32
N GLU A 238 -4.88 26.99 11.31
CA GLU A 238 -3.92 26.05 11.84
C GLU A 238 -4.56 24.81 12.48
N ILE A 239 -3.98 23.64 12.24
CA ILE A 239 -4.28 22.42 12.99
C ILE A 239 -3.00 21.96 13.70
N ARG A 240 -3.00 21.87 15.04
CA ARG A 240 -1.88 21.34 15.82
C ARG A 240 -2.23 20.01 16.46
N ILE A 241 -1.26 19.11 16.53
CA ILE A 241 -1.40 17.80 17.17
C ILE A 241 -0.19 17.60 18.07
N ALA A 242 -0.39 17.31 19.35
CA ALA A 242 0.72 17.16 20.28
C ALA A 242 0.38 16.20 21.41
N GLN A 243 1.41 15.62 22.02
CA GLN A 243 1.25 14.93 23.30
C GLN A 243 1.04 16.00 24.37
N TYR A 244 -0.18 16.11 24.93
CA TYR A 244 -0.50 17.10 25.96
C TYR A 244 0.02 16.68 27.34
N ASN A 245 -0.09 15.38 27.64
CA ASN A 245 0.50 14.72 28.80
C ASN A 245 0.78 13.25 28.44
N PRO A 246 1.44 12.44 29.29
CA PRO A 246 1.82 11.07 28.94
C PRO A 246 0.67 10.15 28.49
N LYS A 247 -0.58 10.46 28.81
CA LYS A 247 -1.78 9.65 28.49
C LYS A 247 -2.71 10.32 27.47
N THR A 248 -2.50 11.59 27.11
CA THR A 248 -3.44 12.37 26.29
C THR A 248 -2.75 13.03 25.10
N THR A 249 -3.26 12.75 23.90
CA THR A 249 -2.94 13.48 22.66
C THR A 249 -3.98 14.56 22.46
N ARG A 250 -3.54 15.79 22.19
CA ARG A 250 -4.42 16.95 21.94
C ARG A 250 -4.33 17.37 20.49
N VAL A 251 -5.49 17.55 19.87
CA VAL A 251 -5.68 18.12 18.54
C VAL A 251 -6.36 19.48 18.68
N VAL A 252 -5.78 20.52 18.09
CA VAL A 252 -6.28 21.90 18.17
C VAL A 252 -6.48 22.45 16.77
N PHE A 253 -7.71 22.80 16.43
CA PHE A 253 -8.06 23.54 15.22
C PHE A 253 -8.22 25.00 15.59
N THR A 254 -7.59 25.89 14.83
CA THR A 254 -7.62 27.34 15.04
C THR A 254 -8.15 28.04 13.81
N GLN A 255 -9.05 29.00 14.02
CA GLN A 255 -9.51 29.93 13.00
C GLN A 255 -9.81 31.32 13.60
N LYS A 256 -9.80 32.35 12.75
CA LYS A 256 -10.28 33.70 13.10
C LYS A 256 -11.76 33.75 13.48
N ASN A 257 -12.61 33.03 12.76
CA ASN A 257 -14.07 33.03 12.95
C ASN A 257 -14.54 31.77 13.68
N SER A 258 -15.76 31.79 14.21
CA SER A 258 -16.34 30.58 14.81
C SER A 258 -16.63 29.53 13.74
N PHE A 259 -16.32 28.28 14.06
CA PHE A 259 -16.55 27.13 13.20
C PHE A 259 -16.83 25.90 14.06
N ASN A 260 -17.51 24.94 13.46
CA ASN A 260 -17.83 23.68 14.12
C ASN A 260 -17.01 22.55 13.53
N ILE A 261 -16.64 21.59 14.37
CA ILE A 261 -16.05 20.33 13.91
C ILE A 261 -16.98 19.16 14.23
N ASN A 262 -17.06 18.18 13.34
CA ASN A 262 -17.83 16.95 13.54
C ASN A 262 -16.89 15.75 13.61
N LEU A 263 -17.08 14.90 14.62
CA LEU A 263 -16.33 13.66 14.75
C LEU A 263 -17.19 12.51 14.23
N LYS A 264 -16.61 11.68 13.37
CA LYS A 264 -17.18 10.40 12.94
C LYS A 264 -16.21 9.30 13.34
N TYR A 265 -16.68 8.34 14.11
CA TYR A 265 -15.90 7.20 14.56
C TYR A 265 -16.04 6.06 13.58
N ASP A 266 -14.92 5.43 13.25
CA ASP A 266 -14.86 4.29 12.32
C ASP A 266 -13.74 3.35 12.77
N GLU A 267 -14.11 2.31 13.51
CA GLU A 267 -13.23 1.30 14.11
C GLU A 267 -11.99 1.91 14.79
N LYS A 268 -10.85 1.89 14.09
CA LYS A 268 -9.55 2.40 14.55
C LYS A 268 -9.29 3.83 14.11
N SER A 269 -10.32 4.60 13.78
CA SER A 269 -10.14 5.94 13.25
C SER A 269 -11.22 6.94 13.68
N ILE A 270 -10.84 8.21 13.68
CA ILE A 270 -11.75 9.34 13.84
C ILE A 270 -11.57 10.26 12.64
N LEU A 271 -12.64 10.47 11.88
CA LEU A 271 -12.70 11.56 10.89
C LEU A 271 -13.20 12.81 11.60
N ILE A 272 -12.45 13.91 11.45
CA ILE A 272 -12.78 15.22 11.99
C ILE A 272 -13.08 16.15 10.82
N ASP A 273 -14.36 16.36 10.55
CA ASP A 273 -14.85 17.26 9.50
C ASP A 273 -14.94 18.69 10.04
N ILE A 274 -14.41 19.66 9.30
CA ILE A 274 -14.50 21.09 9.61
C ILE A 274 -15.69 21.69 8.86
N LYS A 275 -16.71 22.13 9.59
CA LYS A 275 -17.88 22.83 9.06
C LYS A 275 -17.70 24.34 9.20
N ASN A 276 -17.50 25.02 8.07
CA ASN A 276 -17.59 26.48 8.01
C ASN A 276 -19.05 26.92 7.96
N PRO A 277 -19.52 27.84 8.82
CA PRO A 277 -20.91 28.32 8.79
C PRO A 277 -21.30 29.16 7.56
N SER A 278 -20.44 29.40 6.57
CA SER A 278 -20.80 30.21 5.41
C SER A 278 -19.97 29.86 4.17
N ASN A 279 -20.53 28.98 3.33
CA ASN A 279 -20.55 29.09 1.86
C ASN A 279 -21.25 27.85 1.26
N SER A 280 -22.55 27.77 1.52
CA SER A 280 -23.50 27.01 0.70
C SER A 280 -24.18 27.99 -0.25
N LYS A 281 -23.47 28.45 -1.28
CA LYS A 281 -24.11 29.01 -2.49
C LYS A 281 -23.27 28.65 -3.72
N ASN A 282 -23.97 27.97 -4.62
CA ASN A 282 -23.65 27.56 -5.99
C ASN A 282 -22.46 28.28 -6.65
N LEU A 283 -21.53 27.48 -7.18
CA LEU A 283 -20.55 27.88 -8.19
C LEU A 283 -21.25 28.08 -9.54
N THR A 284 -21.97 29.20 -9.68
CA THR A 284 -22.25 29.80 -10.99
C THR A 284 -21.07 30.70 -11.37
N ILE A 285 -20.46 30.39 -12.51
CA ILE A 285 -19.38 31.15 -13.13
C ILE A 285 -19.91 32.54 -13.52
N PRO A 286 -19.35 33.66 -13.02
CA PRO A 286 -19.62 34.98 -13.59
C PRO A 286 -18.63 35.26 -14.74
N PRO A 287 -19.08 35.93 -15.82
CA PRO A 287 -18.25 36.27 -16.95
C PRO A 287 -17.31 37.45 -16.63
N VAL A 288 -16.22 37.47 -17.39
CA VAL A 288 -15.19 38.52 -17.46
C VAL A 288 -15.82 39.90 -17.60
N ALA A 289 -15.50 40.81 -16.67
CA ALA A 289 -15.69 42.24 -16.85
C ALA A 289 -14.47 43.02 -16.35
N LYS A 290 -14.07 43.99 -17.18
CA LYS A 290 -12.89 44.83 -17.12
C LYS A 290 -12.82 45.64 -15.83
N THR A 291 -11.62 45.76 -15.25
CA THR A 291 -11.32 46.74 -14.19
C THR A 291 -10.52 47.89 -14.77
N SER A 292 -11.03 49.11 -14.60
CA SER A 292 -10.29 50.37 -14.69
C SER A 292 -10.21 51.01 -13.30
N SER A 293 -8.98 51.34 -12.89
CA SER A 293 -8.53 52.35 -11.90
C SER A 293 -9.32 52.51 -10.59
N SER A 294 -8.73 52.44 -9.39
CA SER A 294 -7.62 53.24 -8.84
C SER A 294 -7.24 52.59 -7.49
N GLY A 295 -5.98 52.43 -7.10
CA GLY A 295 -5.10 53.49 -6.62
C GLY A 295 -4.95 53.45 -5.10
N LYS A 296 -4.04 52.61 -4.57
CA LYS A 296 -3.18 52.94 -3.42
C LYS A 296 -2.00 51.98 -3.32
N LYS A 297 -0.81 52.55 -3.55
CA LYS A 297 0.50 51.90 -3.52
C LYS A 297 0.90 51.61 -2.08
N THR A 298 1.18 50.35 -1.78
CA THR A 298 2.20 49.97 -0.80
C THR A 298 3.22 49.11 -1.55
N ALA A 299 4.45 49.62 -1.64
CA ALA A 299 5.54 48.98 -2.35
C ALA A 299 5.99 47.72 -1.58
N GLN A 300 5.45 46.56 -1.98
CA GLN A 300 6.10 45.28 -1.70
C GLN A 300 7.03 44.99 -2.88
N ASN A 301 8.33 44.90 -2.57
CA ASN A 301 9.36 44.43 -3.48
C ASN A 301 8.91 43.13 -4.14
N LYS A 302 8.55 43.19 -5.43
CA LYS A 302 8.43 42.01 -6.28
C LYS A 302 9.81 41.36 -6.31
N LYS A 303 9.97 40.24 -5.60
CA LYS A 303 11.04 39.31 -5.94
C LYS A 303 10.77 38.89 -7.39
N GLU A 304 11.68 39.25 -8.29
CA GLU A 304 11.73 38.71 -9.65
C GLU A 304 11.54 37.18 -9.57
N PRO A 305 10.75 36.57 -10.48
CA PRO A 305 10.63 35.12 -10.51
C PRO A 305 12.04 34.52 -10.65
N PHE A 306 12.36 33.55 -9.79
CA PHE A 306 13.59 32.78 -9.89
C PHE A 306 13.72 32.26 -11.33
N LYS A 307 14.73 32.73 -12.08
CA LYS A 307 15.02 32.19 -13.40
C LYS A 307 15.67 30.83 -13.22
N ILE A 308 14.92 29.78 -13.50
CA ILE A 308 15.44 28.41 -13.51
C ILE A 308 16.45 28.30 -14.66
N ASP A 309 17.69 27.97 -14.33
CA ASP A 309 18.70 27.63 -15.35
C ASP A 309 18.49 26.19 -15.84
N LYS A 310 17.59 26.04 -16.81
CA LYS A 310 17.21 24.75 -17.39
C LYS A 310 18.42 23.97 -17.94
N LYS A 311 19.49 24.65 -18.36
CA LYS A 311 20.70 24.02 -18.91
C LYS A 311 21.49 23.21 -17.89
N GLN A 312 21.29 23.49 -16.60
CA GLN A 312 21.93 22.75 -15.52
C GLN A 312 21.15 21.49 -15.13
N ARG A 313 19.90 21.35 -15.58
CA ARG A 313 19.03 20.22 -15.23
C ARG A 313 19.23 19.05 -16.19
N ILE A 314 19.57 17.90 -15.61
CA ILE A 314 19.80 16.63 -16.31
C ILE A 314 18.55 15.75 -16.16
N ILE A 315 17.87 15.49 -17.27
CA ILE A 315 16.74 14.56 -17.32
C ILE A 315 17.19 13.26 -17.99
N VAL A 316 17.01 12.14 -17.30
CA VAL A 316 17.23 10.82 -17.88
C VAL A 316 15.88 10.25 -18.32
N ILE A 317 15.78 9.94 -19.61
CA ILE A 317 14.64 9.26 -20.21
C ILE A 317 15.01 7.78 -20.36
N ASP A 318 14.13 6.91 -19.89
CA ASP A 318 14.29 5.47 -19.97
C ASP A 318 13.22 4.88 -20.90
N PRO A 319 13.56 4.54 -22.16
CA PRO A 319 12.64 3.78 -22.99
C PRO A 319 12.57 2.34 -22.47
N GLY A 320 11.40 1.92 -21.99
CA GLY A 320 11.16 0.57 -21.44
C GLY A 320 11.57 -0.55 -22.38
N HIS A 321 11.90 -1.72 -21.83
CA HIS A 321 12.27 -2.95 -22.57
C HIS A 321 13.46 -2.76 -23.54
N GLY A 322 13.54 -3.56 -24.61
CA GLY A 322 14.53 -3.46 -25.67
C GLY A 322 15.28 -4.79 -25.93
N GLY A 323 15.82 -4.94 -27.12
CA GLY A 323 16.55 -6.14 -27.55
C GLY A 323 15.66 -7.39 -27.45
N LYS A 324 16.07 -8.33 -26.60
CA LYS A 324 15.38 -9.60 -26.33
C LYS A 324 14.02 -9.43 -25.63
N ASP A 325 13.82 -8.31 -24.93
CA ASP A 325 12.57 -8.00 -24.25
C ASP A 325 11.71 -7.11 -25.15
N SER A 326 10.61 -7.66 -25.66
CA SER A 326 9.67 -6.92 -26.50
C SER A 326 8.76 -5.97 -25.73
N GLY A 327 8.69 -6.12 -24.40
CA GLY A 327 7.56 -5.65 -23.61
C GLY A 327 6.26 -6.30 -24.07
N ALA A 328 5.15 -5.61 -23.81
CA ALA A 328 3.85 -6.05 -24.23
C ALA A 328 3.71 -6.09 -25.77
N ILE A 329 2.98 -7.10 -26.25
CA ILE A 329 2.64 -7.27 -27.66
C ILE A 329 1.12 -7.28 -27.80
N GLY A 330 0.60 -6.40 -28.64
CA GLY A 330 -0.83 -6.26 -28.86
C GLY A 330 -1.12 -5.60 -30.19
N ASN A 331 -2.16 -6.09 -30.88
CA ASN A 331 -2.66 -5.47 -32.12
C ASN A 331 -1.58 -5.25 -33.21
N GLY A 332 -0.62 -6.18 -33.32
CA GLY A 332 0.48 -6.11 -34.29
C GLY A 332 1.63 -5.15 -33.91
N LEU A 333 1.56 -4.55 -32.72
CA LEU A 333 2.55 -3.61 -32.21
C LEU A 333 3.39 -4.26 -31.10
N LYS A 334 4.63 -3.81 -30.96
CA LYS A 334 5.52 -4.14 -29.86
C LYS A 334 5.80 -2.88 -29.05
N GLU A 335 5.70 -2.99 -27.75
CA GLU A 335 5.93 -1.87 -26.84
C GLU A 335 7.32 -1.26 -27.02
N LYS A 336 8.38 -2.08 -27.05
CA LYS A 336 9.78 -1.60 -27.14
C LYS A 336 10.05 -0.64 -28.30
N ASP A 337 9.33 -0.80 -29.42
CA ASP A 337 9.49 -0.01 -30.64
C ASP A 337 8.78 1.34 -30.51
N LEU A 338 7.59 1.33 -29.89
CA LEU A 338 6.78 2.52 -29.67
C LEU A 338 7.39 3.41 -28.59
N VAL A 339 7.79 2.85 -27.45
CA VAL A 339 8.38 3.61 -26.34
C VAL A 339 9.71 4.24 -26.73
N LEU A 340 10.51 3.58 -27.59
CA LEU A 340 11.74 4.16 -28.13
C LEU A 340 11.44 5.42 -28.95
N LYS A 341 10.44 5.37 -29.83
CA LYS A 341 10.04 6.52 -30.67
C LYS A 341 9.46 7.67 -29.85
N ILE A 342 8.55 7.36 -28.90
CA ILE A 342 7.97 8.37 -28.00
C ILE A 342 9.08 9.04 -27.18
N SER A 343 10.02 8.26 -26.65
CA SER A 343 11.15 8.78 -25.88
C SER A 343 12.05 9.70 -26.71
N GLN A 344 12.30 9.37 -27.98
CA GLN A 344 13.06 10.23 -28.88
C GLN A 344 12.36 11.59 -29.07
N PHE A 345 11.05 11.60 -29.35
CA PHE A 345 10.29 12.85 -29.43
C PHE A 345 10.35 13.64 -28.12
N LEU A 346 10.18 12.96 -26.97
CA LEU A 346 10.27 13.60 -25.66
C LEU A 346 11.64 14.25 -25.43
N GLY A 347 12.71 13.55 -25.79
CA GLY A 347 14.05 14.09 -25.64
C GLY A 347 14.32 15.29 -26.55
N ASP A 348 13.75 15.31 -27.75
CA ASP A 348 13.87 16.46 -28.65
C ASP A 348 13.10 17.69 -28.09
N GLU A 349 11.88 17.49 -27.60
CA GLU A 349 11.10 18.56 -26.93
C GLU A 349 11.84 19.14 -25.73
N LEU A 350 12.36 18.28 -24.84
CA LEU A 350 13.08 18.73 -23.65
C LEU A 350 14.40 19.44 -23.99
N LYS A 351 15.15 18.97 -24.99
CA LYS A 351 16.36 19.67 -25.47
C LYS A 351 16.02 21.04 -26.05
N ASN A 352 14.93 21.14 -26.83
CA ASN A 352 14.46 22.41 -27.38
C ASN A 352 14.07 23.41 -26.28
N MET A 353 13.55 22.92 -25.15
CA MET A 353 13.28 23.73 -23.95
C MET A 353 14.54 24.11 -23.15
N GLY A 354 15.71 23.59 -23.52
CA GLY A 354 17.00 23.91 -22.92
C GLY A 354 17.50 22.93 -21.86
N TYR A 355 16.83 21.79 -21.66
CA TYR A 355 17.26 20.75 -20.72
C TYR A 355 18.40 19.89 -21.27
N LYS A 356 19.25 19.38 -20.38
CA LYS A 356 20.21 18.32 -20.73
C LYS A 356 19.53 16.96 -20.66
N VAL A 357 19.41 16.27 -21.79
CA VAL A 357 18.70 14.99 -21.88
C VAL A 357 19.66 13.84 -22.13
N LEU A 358 19.53 12.77 -21.33
CA LEU A 358 20.26 11.51 -21.49
C LEU A 358 19.26 10.36 -21.65
N PHE A 359 19.64 9.32 -22.38
CA PHE A 359 18.82 8.12 -22.56
C PHE A 359 19.52 6.91 -21.94
N THR A 360 18.76 6.03 -21.28
CA THR A 360 19.28 4.70 -20.90
C THR A 360 19.63 3.89 -22.15
N ARG A 361 18.75 3.91 -23.16
CA ARG A 361 18.99 3.40 -24.53
C ARG A 361 18.47 4.37 -25.59
N ASN A 362 19.18 4.45 -26.72
CA ASN A 362 18.74 5.18 -27.91
C ASN A 362 18.57 4.27 -29.14
N LYS A 363 18.70 2.95 -28.96
CA LYS A 363 18.58 1.90 -29.97
C LYS A 363 17.88 0.67 -29.37
N ASP A 364 17.60 -0.34 -30.20
CA ASP A 364 16.96 -1.58 -29.77
C ASP A 364 17.96 -2.51 -29.06
N VAL A 365 18.24 -2.22 -27.79
CA VAL A 365 19.11 -3.01 -26.92
C VAL A 365 18.44 -3.28 -25.59
N PHE A 366 18.71 -4.45 -25.01
CA PHE A 366 18.21 -4.82 -23.69
C PHE A 366 19.05 -4.15 -22.59
N ILE A 367 18.40 -3.58 -21.58
CA ILE A 367 19.02 -3.05 -20.36
C ILE A 367 18.27 -3.63 -19.17
N ASN A 368 19.01 -4.22 -18.22
CA ASN A 368 18.45 -4.75 -16.98
C ASN A 368 17.83 -3.62 -16.14
N LEU A 369 16.74 -3.93 -15.42
CA LEU A 369 15.97 -2.97 -14.64
C LEU A 369 16.84 -2.16 -13.65
N LYS A 370 17.81 -2.81 -12.97
CA LYS A 370 18.68 -2.15 -11.98
C LYS A 370 19.66 -1.16 -12.63
N ASP A 371 20.12 -1.46 -13.84
CA ASP A 371 21.12 -0.65 -14.53
C ASP A 371 20.55 0.70 -15.00
N ARG A 372 19.24 0.77 -15.22
CA ARG A 372 18.53 1.97 -15.69
C ARG A 372 18.63 3.12 -14.70
N THR A 373 18.31 2.88 -13.42
CA THR A 373 18.45 3.90 -12.36
C THR A 373 19.89 4.08 -11.91
N ALA A 374 20.72 3.02 -11.95
CA ALA A 374 22.15 3.14 -11.68
C ALA A 374 22.83 4.09 -12.67
N PHE A 375 22.47 4.03 -13.95
CA PHE A 375 22.90 4.99 -14.97
C PHE A 375 22.48 6.41 -14.61
N ALA A 376 21.23 6.63 -14.23
CA ALA A 376 20.71 7.95 -13.86
C ALA A 376 21.43 8.54 -12.64
N ASN A 377 21.66 7.71 -11.61
CA ASN A 377 22.41 8.08 -10.42
C ASN A 377 23.86 8.47 -10.77
N LYS A 378 24.55 7.67 -11.59
CA LYS A 378 25.93 7.97 -12.04
C LYS A 378 26.02 9.29 -12.80
N LYS A 379 24.94 9.73 -13.43
CA LYS A 379 24.86 10.99 -14.17
C LYS A 379 24.37 12.16 -13.31
N ASN A 380 24.11 11.95 -12.02
CA ASN A 380 23.52 12.94 -11.11
C ASN A 380 22.26 13.57 -11.72
N ALA A 381 21.38 12.75 -12.30
CA ALA A 381 20.19 13.27 -12.95
C ALA A 381 19.26 13.96 -11.93
N ASP A 382 18.64 15.06 -12.35
CA ASP A 382 17.64 15.79 -11.57
C ASP A 382 16.25 15.12 -11.67
N MET A 383 16.02 14.32 -12.72
CA MET A 383 14.78 13.57 -12.91
C MET A 383 15.00 12.31 -13.73
N PHE A 384 14.26 11.25 -13.39
CA PHE A 384 14.20 10.01 -14.15
C PHE A 384 12.77 9.73 -14.62
N ILE A 385 12.58 9.50 -15.92
CA ILE A 385 11.28 9.24 -16.54
C ILE A 385 11.36 7.95 -17.34
N SER A 386 10.70 6.89 -16.86
CA SER A 386 10.54 5.66 -17.64
C SER A 386 9.27 5.71 -18.50
N ILE A 387 9.39 5.35 -19.78
CA ILE A 387 8.29 5.37 -20.76
C ILE A 387 7.90 3.94 -21.12
N HIS A 388 6.64 3.60 -20.86
CA HIS A 388 6.02 2.28 -21.03
C HIS A 388 4.65 2.37 -21.73
N ILE A 389 4.12 1.22 -22.11
CA ILE A 389 2.77 1.04 -22.64
C ILE A 389 2.14 -0.21 -22.03
N ASN A 390 1.15 0.04 -21.18
CA ASN A 390 0.44 -0.96 -20.41
C ASN A 390 -0.26 -2.03 -21.27
N ALA A 391 -0.57 -3.16 -20.64
CA ALA A 391 -1.41 -4.21 -21.20
C ALA A 391 -2.45 -4.68 -20.18
N GLY A 392 -3.72 -4.45 -20.50
CA GLY A 392 -4.86 -4.98 -19.74
C GLY A 392 -5.19 -6.43 -20.12
N PRO A 393 -5.91 -7.17 -19.24
CA PRO A 393 -6.31 -8.54 -19.49
C PRO A 393 -7.15 -8.65 -20.77
N LYS A 394 -6.85 -9.66 -21.59
CA LYS A 394 -7.62 -9.95 -22.80
C LYS A 394 -9.01 -10.46 -22.43
N THR A 395 -10.06 -9.81 -22.92
CA THR A 395 -11.43 -10.32 -22.87
C THR A 395 -11.91 -10.67 -24.28
N LYS A 396 -13.04 -11.39 -24.39
CA LYS A 396 -13.67 -11.71 -25.70
C LYS A 396 -13.95 -10.48 -26.56
N SER A 397 -14.18 -9.32 -25.95
CA SER A 397 -14.47 -8.04 -26.64
C SER A 397 -13.24 -7.14 -26.81
N GLY A 398 -12.05 -7.60 -26.40
CA GLY A 398 -10.83 -6.78 -26.28
C GLY A 398 -10.58 -6.28 -24.85
N SER A 399 -9.44 -5.64 -24.58
CA SER A 399 -9.17 -5.06 -23.24
C SER A 399 -10.04 -3.82 -23.02
N SER A 400 -10.75 -3.76 -21.89
CA SER A 400 -11.55 -2.59 -21.48
C SER A 400 -10.72 -1.48 -20.86
N LEU A 401 -9.53 -1.81 -20.33
CA LEU A 401 -8.59 -0.84 -19.80
C LEU A 401 -7.96 -0.05 -20.95
N SER A 402 -7.94 1.26 -20.80
CA SER A 402 -7.44 2.22 -21.79
C SER A 402 -7.05 3.53 -21.10
N GLY A 403 -6.33 4.39 -21.82
CA GLY A 403 -5.92 5.71 -21.36
C GLY A 403 -4.47 5.76 -20.86
N VAL A 404 -4.07 6.96 -20.44
CA VAL A 404 -2.72 7.23 -19.93
C VAL A 404 -2.68 7.17 -18.40
N GLU A 405 -1.57 6.69 -17.85
CA GLU A 405 -1.33 6.63 -16.40
C GLU A 405 0.10 7.07 -16.08
N THR A 406 0.30 7.61 -14.88
CA THR A 406 1.63 7.91 -14.38
C THR A 406 1.81 7.32 -12.99
N PHE A 407 2.93 6.63 -12.78
CA PHE A 407 3.22 5.93 -11.55
C PHE A 407 4.47 6.50 -10.87
N PHE A 408 4.46 6.43 -9.53
CA PHE A 408 5.64 6.66 -8.71
C PHE A 408 5.82 5.52 -7.71
N LEU A 409 7.06 5.38 -7.24
CA LEU A 409 7.47 4.27 -6.39
C LEU A 409 6.86 4.36 -4.99
N SER A 410 6.02 3.39 -4.66
CA SER A 410 5.39 3.21 -3.35
C SER A 410 4.75 1.81 -3.28
N PRO A 411 4.52 1.22 -2.09
CA PRO A 411 3.69 0.02 -1.97
C PRO A 411 2.34 0.20 -2.69
N ALA A 412 1.96 -0.74 -3.56
CA ALA A 412 0.73 -0.65 -4.32
C ALA A 412 -0.51 -0.77 -3.42
N ARG A 413 -1.46 0.17 -3.57
CA ARG A 413 -2.72 0.18 -2.82
C ARG A 413 -3.93 -0.43 -3.55
N SER A 414 -3.74 -0.85 -4.81
CA SER A 414 -4.84 -1.40 -5.62
C SER A 414 -4.37 -2.57 -6.48
N GLU A 415 -5.29 -3.48 -6.77
CA GLU A 415 -5.02 -4.66 -7.61
C GLU A 415 -4.55 -4.28 -9.02
N ARG A 416 -5.10 -3.20 -9.58
CA ARG A 416 -4.65 -2.64 -10.87
C ARG A 416 -3.17 -2.25 -10.83
N SER A 417 -2.75 -1.51 -9.80
CA SER A 417 -1.35 -1.11 -9.62
C SER A 417 -0.42 -2.31 -9.39
N LYS A 418 -0.89 -3.31 -8.63
CA LYS A 418 -0.14 -4.56 -8.39
C LYS A 418 0.07 -5.33 -9.68
N ASN A 419 -0.98 -5.47 -10.49
CA ASN A 419 -0.93 -6.19 -11.76
C ASN A 419 -0.04 -5.48 -12.78
N ALA A 420 -0.11 -4.15 -12.89
CA ALA A 420 0.77 -3.38 -13.74
C ALA A 420 2.25 -3.60 -13.35
N ALA A 421 2.59 -3.40 -12.07
CA ALA A 421 3.95 -3.66 -11.58
C ALA A 421 4.37 -5.11 -11.82
N ALA A 422 3.49 -6.08 -11.56
CA ALA A 422 3.79 -7.50 -11.75
C ALA A 422 4.03 -7.88 -13.22
N LEU A 423 3.52 -7.14 -14.19
CA LEU A 423 3.80 -7.35 -15.62
C LEU A 423 5.17 -6.79 -16.00
N GLU A 424 5.44 -5.54 -15.61
CA GLU A 424 6.72 -4.87 -15.90
C GLU A 424 7.91 -5.53 -15.19
N ASN A 425 7.66 -6.06 -13.99
CA ASN A 425 8.70 -6.67 -13.16
C ASN A 425 9.12 -8.07 -13.64
N LYS A 426 8.50 -8.65 -14.70
CA LYS A 426 8.80 -10.02 -15.16
C LYS A 426 10.14 -10.17 -15.87
N GLY A 427 10.70 -9.09 -16.40
CA GLY A 427 11.89 -9.11 -17.24
C GLY A 427 13.16 -9.66 -16.56
N ASP A 428 13.28 -9.53 -15.23
CA ASP A 428 14.54 -9.77 -14.50
C ASP A 428 14.35 -10.52 -13.16
N ILE A 429 13.53 -11.59 -13.15
CA ILE A 429 13.25 -12.35 -11.91
C ILE A 429 14.47 -13.12 -11.37
N GLU A 430 15.45 -13.47 -12.22
CA GLU A 430 16.58 -14.32 -11.83
C GLU A 430 17.64 -13.60 -10.96
N ASP A 431 17.87 -12.29 -11.16
CA ASP A 431 18.91 -11.52 -10.46
C ASP A 431 18.46 -10.90 -9.13
N MET A 432 17.16 -10.92 -8.83
CA MET A 432 16.58 -10.25 -7.66
C MET A 432 16.48 -11.15 -6.41
N ASN A 433 17.29 -12.21 -6.34
CA ASN A 433 17.33 -13.13 -5.21
C ASN A 433 18.40 -12.77 -4.14
N HIS A 434 18.90 -11.54 -4.16
CA HIS A 434 19.78 -11.00 -3.12
C HIS A 434 19.26 -9.62 -2.71
N PHE A 435 18.81 -9.51 -1.45
CA PHE A 435 18.63 -8.24 -0.74
C PHE A 435 17.37 -7.43 -1.08
N SER A 436 16.24 -7.91 -0.56
CA SER A 436 15.18 -7.08 0.05
C SER A 436 14.68 -5.90 -0.77
N GLN A 437 13.85 -6.22 -1.74
CA GLN A 437 12.92 -5.30 -2.39
C GLN A 437 12.23 -4.35 -1.38
N GLU A 438 11.93 -4.81 -0.17
CA GLU A 438 11.29 -3.97 0.85
C GLU A 438 12.24 -3.21 1.76
N THR A 439 13.44 -3.70 2.10
CA THR A 439 14.42 -2.91 2.87
C THR A 439 14.93 -1.72 2.05
N TYR A 440 15.00 -1.87 0.72
CA TYR A 440 15.33 -0.77 -0.19
C TYR A 440 14.14 0.21 -0.37
N LEU A 441 12.91 -0.29 -0.55
CA LEU A 441 11.71 0.56 -0.60
C LEU A 441 11.46 1.32 0.72
N ASN A 442 11.91 0.78 1.85
CA ASN A 442 11.89 1.44 3.16
C ASN A 442 12.96 2.53 3.32
N PHE A 443 13.97 2.60 2.44
CA PHE A 443 15.02 3.63 2.41
C PHE A 443 14.73 4.76 1.41
N LEU A 444 13.57 4.74 0.76
CA LEU A 444 13.15 5.83 -0.10
C LEU A 444 13.04 7.11 0.73
N ASN A 445 13.88 8.08 0.39
CA ASN A 445 13.78 9.43 0.91
C ASN A 445 12.34 9.91 0.67
N ARG A 446 11.59 10.19 1.75
CA ARG A 446 10.19 10.67 1.67
C ARG A 446 10.05 11.89 0.78
N GLU A 447 11.07 12.74 0.74
CA GLU A 447 11.10 13.91 -0.13
C GLU A 447 11.10 13.52 -1.60
N LYS A 448 11.80 12.44 -1.97
CA LYS A 448 11.85 11.94 -3.35
C LYS A 448 10.53 11.31 -3.77
N ILE A 449 9.84 10.58 -2.88
CA ILE A 449 8.49 10.09 -3.15
C ILE A 449 7.52 11.25 -3.37
N ILE A 450 7.56 12.28 -2.52
CA ILE A 450 6.72 13.47 -2.65
C ILE A 450 7.03 14.21 -3.96
N ALA A 451 8.31 14.38 -4.29
CA ALA A 451 8.74 15.00 -5.53
C ALA A 451 8.28 14.17 -6.75
N SER A 452 8.49 12.86 -6.77
CA SER A 452 7.98 11.96 -7.81
C SER A 452 6.47 12.04 -7.97
N ASN A 453 5.71 12.12 -6.88
CA ASN A 453 4.27 12.29 -6.94
C ASN A 453 3.88 13.63 -7.61
N LYS A 454 4.53 14.74 -7.20
CA LYS A 454 4.31 16.05 -7.82
C LYS A 454 4.64 16.05 -9.32
N VAL A 455 5.77 15.49 -9.70
CA VAL A 455 6.18 15.30 -11.11
C VAL A 455 5.12 14.50 -11.86
N ALA A 456 4.66 13.39 -11.28
CA ALA A 456 3.64 12.53 -11.88
C ALA A 456 2.32 13.28 -12.10
N ILE A 457 1.89 14.11 -11.15
CA ILE A 457 0.68 14.94 -11.29
C ILE A 457 0.81 15.94 -12.43
N ASP A 458 1.93 16.64 -12.50
CA ASP A 458 2.15 17.63 -13.55
C ASP A 458 2.24 16.98 -14.93
N ILE A 459 2.94 15.85 -15.05
CA ILE A 459 3.03 15.09 -16.32
C ILE A 459 1.68 14.51 -16.73
N GLN A 460 0.95 13.85 -15.83
CA GLN A 460 -0.38 13.29 -16.12
C GLN A 460 -1.33 14.37 -16.66
N LYS A 461 -1.39 15.51 -15.97
CA LYS A 461 -2.23 16.64 -16.37
C LYS A 461 -1.87 17.17 -17.77
N HIS A 462 -0.59 17.38 -18.05
CA HIS A 462 -0.17 17.98 -19.33
C HIS A 462 -0.26 16.99 -20.49
N MET A 463 -0.06 15.68 -20.27
CA MET A 463 -0.39 14.66 -21.26
C MET A 463 -1.85 14.74 -21.68
N LEU A 464 -2.77 14.74 -20.70
CA LEU A 464 -4.22 14.78 -20.97
C LEU A 464 -4.61 16.04 -21.74
N ASN A 465 -4.11 17.21 -21.32
CA ASN A 465 -4.36 18.48 -22.00
C ASN A 465 -3.95 18.46 -23.49
N LYS A 466 -2.89 17.72 -23.84
CA LYS A 466 -2.41 17.62 -25.23
C LYS A 466 -3.21 16.66 -26.09
N VAL A 467 -3.78 15.60 -25.51
CA VAL A 467 -4.40 14.54 -26.31
C VAL A 467 -5.92 14.52 -26.28
N GLN A 468 -6.57 14.93 -25.18
CA GLN A 468 -8.03 14.78 -25.02
C GLN A 468 -8.85 15.64 -25.99
N GLY A 469 -8.28 16.73 -26.52
CA GLY A 469 -8.95 17.56 -27.53
C GLY A 469 -9.04 16.92 -28.93
N LYS A 470 -8.24 15.88 -29.20
CA LYS A 470 -8.15 15.25 -30.54
C LYS A 470 -8.34 13.73 -30.51
N TYR A 471 -8.12 13.09 -29.37
CA TYR A 471 -8.17 11.65 -29.20
C TYR A 471 -9.03 11.30 -27.98
N ASN A 472 -9.81 10.23 -28.09
CA ASN A 472 -10.56 9.69 -26.97
C ASN A 472 -9.62 8.94 -26.01
N VAL A 473 -9.00 9.68 -25.09
CA VAL A 473 -8.04 9.16 -24.10
C VAL A 473 -8.63 9.30 -22.71
N LYS A 474 -8.68 8.18 -21.98
CA LYS A 474 -9.09 8.17 -20.58
C LYS A 474 -7.95 8.61 -19.67
N ASP A 475 -8.31 9.28 -18.58
CA ASP A 475 -7.39 9.56 -17.48
C ASP A 475 -7.40 8.35 -16.53
N GLY A 476 -6.27 7.63 -16.44
CA GLY A 476 -6.09 6.58 -15.44
C GLY A 476 -5.47 7.08 -14.12
N GLY A 477 -5.09 8.36 -14.08
CA GLY A 477 -4.60 9.08 -12.92
C GLY A 477 -3.14 8.83 -12.57
N VAL A 478 -2.75 9.41 -11.45
CA VAL A 478 -1.45 9.18 -10.80
C VAL A 478 -1.56 8.08 -9.76
N ARG A 479 -0.63 7.12 -9.77
CA ARG A 479 -0.74 5.89 -8.97
C ARG A 479 0.55 5.49 -8.28
N GLU A 480 0.39 4.86 -7.12
CA GLU A 480 1.46 4.21 -6.36
C GLU A 480 1.63 2.75 -6.81
N ALA A 481 2.87 2.32 -7.06
CA ALA A 481 3.18 0.92 -7.39
C ALA A 481 4.68 0.55 -7.18
N PRO A 482 4.99 -0.73 -6.86
CA PRO A 482 6.36 -1.20 -6.63
C PRO A 482 7.06 -1.59 -7.93
N PHE A 483 7.29 -0.63 -8.83
CA PHE A 483 8.01 -0.87 -10.08
C PHE A 483 9.53 -0.98 -9.85
N TRP A 484 10.14 -2.10 -10.25
CA TRP A 484 11.58 -2.33 -10.07
C TRP A 484 12.44 -1.32 -10.82
N VAL A 485 11.98 -0.83 -11.96
CA VAL A 485 12.70 0.19 -12.73
C VAL A 485 12.84 1.52 -11.99
N LEU A 486 12.00 1.79 -10.97
CA LEU A 486 12.10 3.03 -10.17
C LEU A 486 12.94 2.82 -8.91
N VAL A 487 13.20 1.56 -8.53
CA VAL A 487 14.05 1.20 -7.40
C VAL A 487 15.49 1.60 -7.74
N GLY A 488 16.21 2.15 -6.78
CA GLY A 488 17.56 2.67 -7.02
C GLY A 488 17.64 4.19 -7.12
N ALA A 489 16.58 4.85 -7.59
CA ALA A 489 16.65 6.26 -7.98
C ALA A 489 16.91 7.22 -6.79
N THR A 490 17.91 8.08 -6.93
CA THR A 490 18.27 9.13 -5.96
C THR A 490 17.64 10.49 -6.27
N MET A 491 16.89 10.56 -7.37
CA MET A 491 16.15 11.71 -7.88
C MET A 491 14.64 11.39 -8.00
N PRO A 492 13.77 12.40 -8.20
CA PRO A 492 12.39 12.14 -8.59
C PRO A 492 12.33 11.21 -9.80
N ALA A 493 11.71 10.06 -9.62
CA ALA A 493 11.57 9.01 -10.60
C ALA A 493 10.10 8.61 -10.79
N ILE A 494 9.67 8.53 -12.04
CA ILE A 494 8.30 8.12 -12.42
C ILE A 494 8.33 7.12 -13.57
N LEU A 495 7.23 6.38 -13.71
CA LEU A 495 6.93 5.56 -14.88
C LEU A 495 5.66 6.08 -15.54
N VAL A 496 5.70 6.32 -16.85
CA VAL A 496 4.57 6.79 -17.65
C VAL A 496 4.06 5.67 -18.52
N GLU A 497 2.78 5.34 -18.38
CA GLU A 497 2.06 4.46 -19.30
C GLU A 497 1.35 5.31 -20.35
N CYS A 498 1.84 5.28 -21.59
CA CYS A 498 1.32 6.13 -22.67
C CYS A 498 -0.02 5.63 -23.27
N GLY A 499 -0.57 4.54 -22.78
CA GLY A 499 -1.77 3.89 -23.32
C GLY A 499 -1.79 2.40 -23.00
N TYR A 500 -2.81 1.70 -23.49
CA TYR A 500 -2.91 0.24 -23.38
C TYR A 500 -2.75 -0.44 -24.75
N ILE A 501 -1.64 -1.16 -24.99
CA ILE A 501 -1.37 -1.86 -26.26
C ILE A 501 -2.37 -3.00 -26.53
N SER A 502 -3.04 -3.49 -25.49
CA SER A 502 -4.10 -4.50 -25.64
C SER A 502 -5.47 -3.88 -26.00
N ASN A 503 -5.63 -2.57 -25.86
CA ASN A 503 -6.85 -1.85 -26.25
C ASN A 503 -6.75 -1.38 -27.70
N LYS A 504 -7.79 -1.64 -28.50
CA LYS A 504 -7.79 -1.33 -29.94
C LYS A 504 -7.72 0.17 -30.23
N ASN A 505 -8.38 1.01 -29.43
CA ASN A 505 -8.38 2.46 -29.63
C ASN A 505 -7.02 3.06 -29.26
N ASP A 506 -6.49 2.69 -28.09
CA ASP A 506 -5.16 3.13 -27.68
C ASP A 506 -4.09 2.63 -28.64
N SER A 507 -4.16 1.39 -29.12
CA SER A 507 -3.20 0.87 -30.11
C SER A 507 -3.20 1.67 -31.42
N LYS A 508 -4.37 2.07 -31.91
CA LYS A 508 -4.48 2.96 -33.08
C LYS A 508 -3.85 4.32 -32.81
N ASN A 509 -4.07 4.87 -31.62
CA ASN A 509 -3.45 6.14 -31.21
C ASN A 509 -1.93 5.99 -31.08
N LEU A 510 -1.46 4.93 -30.42
CA LEU A 510 -0.04 4.64 -30.22
C LEU A 510 0.71 4.39 -31.54
N ALA A 511 0.06 3.82 -32.56
CA ALA A 511 0.63 3.70 -33.90
C ALA A 511 0.71 5.04 -34.65
N ASN A 512 -0.06 6.06 -34.22
CA ASN A 512 -0.12 7.36 -34.87
C ASN A 512 1.02 8.28 -34.42
N ARG A 513 1.88 8.69 -35.36
CA ARG A 513 3.04 9.56 -35.09
C ARG A 513 2.66 10.92 -34.48
N VAL A 514 1.51 11.49 -34.84
CA VAL A 514 1.04 12.76 -34.28
C VAL A 514 0.66 12.59 -32.82
N TYR A 515 0.01 11.48 -32.47
CA TYR A 515 -0.31 11.15 -31.08
C TYR A 515 0.95 10.97 -30.24
N GLN A 516 1.95 10.22 -30.75
CA GLN A 516 3.23 10.03 -30.07
C GLN A 516 3.93 11.36 -29.76
N LYS A 517 3.93 12.31 -30.71
CA LYS A 517 4.48 13.65 -30.51
C LYS A 517 3.69 14.44 -29.47
N LEU A 518 2.36 14.39 -29.49
CA LEU A 518 1.52 15.11 -28.52
C LEU A 518 1.69 14.56 -27.09
N ILE A 519 1.83 13.24 -26.93
CA ILE A 519 2.18 12.63 -25.64
C ILE A 519 3.55 13.13 -25.17
N ALA A 520 4.57 13.07 -26.04
CA ALA A 520 5.91 13.55 -25.72
C ALA A 520 5.91 15.04 -25.32
N GLU A 521 5.21 15.89 -26.06
CA GLU A 521 5.04 17.32 -25.76
C GLU A 521 4.31 17.52 -24.42
N GLY A 522 3.30 16.70 -24.13
CA GLY A 522 2.58 16.73 -22.86
C GLY A 522 3.47 16.38 -21.68
N ILE A 523 4.31 15.34 -21.81
CA ILE A 523 5.30 14.97 -20.80
C ILE A 523 6.31 16.10 -20.62
N ALA A 524 6.88 16.65 -21.70
CA ALA A 524 7.86 17.75 -21.64
C ALA A 524 7.30 18.99 -20.94
N ASN A 525 6.05 19.38 -21.25
CA ASN A 525 5.38 20.49 -20.57
C ASN A 525 5.13 20.20 -19.08
N GLY A 526 4.82 18.96 -18.72
CA GLY A 526 4.68 18.54 -17.33
C GLY A 526 5.98 18.65 -16.55
N VAL A 527 7.11 18.26 -17.17
CA VAL A 527 8.45 18.44 -16.59
C VAL A 527 8.75 19.93 -16.36
N ASP A 528 8.50 20.77 -17.36
CA ASP A 528 8.75 22.21 -17.26
C ASP A 528 7.91 22.86 -16.15
N ALA A 529 6.62 22.49 -16.10
CA ALA A 529 5.71 22.96 -15.08
C ALA A 529 6.11 22.52 -13.68
N TYR A 530 6.68 21.31 -13.52
CA TYR A 530 7.18 20.84 -12.24
C TYR A 530 8.35 21.69 -11.74
N PHE A 531 9.37 21.90 -12.59
CA PHE A 531 10.54 22.68 -12.22
C PHE A 531 10.14 24.12 -11.86
N LEU A 532 9.30 24.77 -12.68
CA LEU A 532 8.80 26.14 -12.44
C LEU A 532 8.07 26.34 -11.09
N LYS A 533 7.52 25.28 -10.48
CA LYS A 533 6.74 25.37 -9.25
C LYS A 533 7.50 24.96 -7.98
N ASN A 534 8.56 24.18 -8.13
CA ASN A 534 9.19 23.48 -7.00
C ASN A 534 10.66 23.87 -6.80
N GLU A 535 11.17 24.76 -7.64
CA GLU A 535 12.51 25.35 -7.59
C GLU A 535 12.40 26.85 -7.87
#